data_AF-A0A850MAC1-F1
#
_entry.id   AF-A0A850MAC1-F1
#
_cell.length_a   1.000
_cell.length_b   1.000
_cell.length_c   1.000
_cell.angle_alpha   90.00
_cell.angle_beta   90.00
_cell.angle_gamma   90.00
#
_symmetry.space_group_name_H-M   'P 1'
#
loop_
_entity.id
_entity.type
_entity.pdbx_description
1 polymer ?
#
loop_
_entity_poly.entity_id
_entity_poly.type
_entity_poly.pdbx_seq_one_letter_code
_entity_poly.pdbx_strand_id
1 'polypeptide(L)'
;FAAKRLYKMPDIGFAYLPMPQMIHMVSYMERQFFILRLNGLNMEHKFFTSRIEAFAQGFLKNELPEDWASLVQQPWEEEGIPWPIQTINCKLPNFRNDKLFRGSEFEWIYPPGKFITLEDIDIALEEALDGIFYDIDQFTEVGSVNVKDRIISTGVGRETIFRQ
;
A
#
# COMPACT_ATOMS: atom_id res chain seq x y z
N PHE A 1 -21.55 19.76 20.92
CA PHE A 1 -21.55 19.89 22.40
C PHE A 1 -20.31 19.31 23.08
N ALA A 2 -19.91 18.05 22.86
CA ALA A 2 -18.70 17.49 23.49
C ALA A 2 -17.38 18.11 22.96
N ALA A 3 -17.27 18.31 21.65
CA ALA A 3 -16.07 18.85 21.01
C ALA A 3 -15.78 20.31 21.38
N LYS A 4 -16.80 21.18 21.36
CA LYS A 4 -16.69 22.57 21.84
C LYS A 4 -16.26 22.66 23.30
N ARG A 5 -16.68 21.71 24.14
CA ARG A 5 -16.37 21.68 25.58
C ARG A 5 -14.95 21.21 25.88
N LEU A 6 -14.45 20.19 25.17
CA LEU A 6 -13.11 19.62 25.40
C LEU A 6 -12.01 20.34 24.63
N TYR A 7 -12.28 20.79 23.40
CA TYR A 7 -11.24 21.24 22.46
C TYR A 7 -11.40 22.70 22.01
N LYS A 8 -12.41 23.42 22.52
CA LYS A 8 -12.72 24.83 22.19
C LYS A 8 -12.84 25.15 20.69
N MET A 9 -13.09 24.14 19.86
CA MET A 9 -13.33 24.33 18.42
C MET A 9 -14.84 24.53 18.14
N PRO A 10 -15.21 25.22 17.04
CA PRO A 10 -16.59 25.26 16.57
C PRO A 10 -17.12 23.83 16.38
N ASP A 11 -18.40 23.58 16.67
CA ASP A 11 -19.06 22.26 16.50
C ASP A 11 -19.23 21.87 15.00
N ILE A 12 -18.21 22.13 14.17
CA ILE A 12 -18.03 21.63 12.80
C ILE A 12 -17.24 20.30 12.83
N GLY A 13 -16.79 19.85 14.01
CA GLY A 13 -16.03 18.62 14.23
C GLY A 13 -16.74 17.31 13.84
N PHE A 14 -17.96 17.40 13.29
CA PHE A 14 -18.75 16.27 12.79
C PHE A 14 -19.09 16.35 11.30
N ALA A 15 -18.50 17.26 10.52
CA ALA A 15 -18.52 17.15 9.06
C ALA A 15 -17.67 15.97 8.53
N TYR A 16 -16.83 15.38 9.41
CA TYR A 16 -15.96 14.24 9.12
C TYR A 16 -16.39 12.93 9.79
N LEU A 17 -17.54 12.86 10.46
CA LEU A 17 -18.12 11.54 10.74
C LEU A 17 -18.57 10.98 9.40
N PRO A 18 -18.05 9.82 8.95
CA PRO A 18 -18.58 9.22 7.75
C PRO A 18 -20.08 9.04 7.95
N MET A 19 -20.87 9.73 7.12
CA MET A 19 -22.33 9.60 7.15
C MET A 19 -22.65 8.10 7.11
N PRO A 20 -23.65 7.58 7.83
CA PRO A 20 -23.95 6.15 7.86
C PRO A 20 -24.04 5.53 6.46
N GLN A 21 -24.50 6.30 5.48
CA GLN A 21 -24.53 5.93 4.06
C GLN A 21 -23.14 5.74 3.45
N MET A 22 -22.14 6.54 3.82
CA MET A 22 -20.75 6.37 3.39
C MET A 22 -20.11 5.14 4.03
N ILE A 23 -20.39 4.86 5.31
CA ILE A 23 -19.97 3.62 5.95
C ILE A 23 -20.57 2.42 5.22
N HIS A 24 -21.88 2.44 4.95
CA HIS A 24 -22.54 1.37 4.21
C HIS A 24 -21.95 1.20 2.80
N MET A 25 -21.70 2.31 2.08
CA MET A 25 -21.09 2.27 0.77
C MET A 25 -19.71 1.60 0.80
N VAL A 26 -18.88 1.88 1.81
CA VAL A 26 -17.56 1.26 1.96
C VAL A 26 -17.68 -0.20 2.39
N SER A 27 -18.55 -0.52 3.35
CA SER A 27 -18.70 -1.87 3.91
C SER A 27 -19.23 -2.91 2.93
N TYR A 28 -20.03 -2.51 1.94
CA TYR A 28 -20.58 -3.42 0.92
C TYR A 28 -19.83 -3.37 -0.41
N MET A 29 -18.77 -2.57 -0.51
CA MET A 29 -17.97 -2.49 -1.72
C MET A 29 -17.01 -3.67 -1.80
N GLU A 30 -16.88 -4.26 -2.99
CA GLU A 30 -15.82 -5.24 -3.22
C GLU A 30 -14.45 -4.56 -3.11
N ARG A 31 -13.46 -5.30 -2.58
CA ARG A 31 -12.10 -4.80 -2.30
C ARG A 31 -11.49 -4.06 -3.49
N GLN A 32 -11.63 -4.59 -4.71
CA GLN A 32 -11.11 -3.97 -5.92
C GLN A 32 -11.67 -2.57 -6.17
N PHE A 33 -13.00 -2.40 -6.09
CA PHE A 33 -13.62 -1.09 -6.28
C PHE A 33 -13.24 -0.10 -5.18
N PHE A 34 -13.10 -0.59 -3.94
CA PHE A 34 -12.68 0.24 -2.82
C PHE A 34 -11.25 0.75 -3.01
N ILE A 35 -10.32 -0.13 -3.35
CA ILE A 35 -8.92 0.21 -3.63
C ILE A 35 -8.84 1.23 -4.77
N LEU A 36 -9.56 1.00 -5.87
CA LEU A 36 -9.55 1.91 -7.01
C LEU A 36 -10.09 3.30 -6.66
N ARG A 37 -11.19 3.40 -5.89
CA ARG A 37 -11.73 4.69 -5.47
C ARG A 37 -10.79 5.44 -4.55
N LEU A 38 -10.21 4.77 -3.54
CA LEU A 38 -9.25 5.40 -2.65
C LEU A 38 -7.98 5.82 -3.40
N ASN A 39 -7.46 4.96 -4.28
CA ASN A 39 -6.29 5.28 -5.08
C ASN A 39 -6.57 6.49 -6.00
N GLY A 40 -7.72 6.50 -6.70
CA GLY A 40 -8.11 7.62 -7.55
C GLY A 40 -8.23 8.95 -6.81
N LEU A 41 -8.71 8.92 -5.55
CA LEU A 41 -8.85 10.13 -4.72
C LEU A 41 -7.52 10.65 -4.18
N ASN A 42 -6.59 9.76 -3.82
CA ASN A 42 -5.36 10.15 -3.12
C ASN A 42 -4.15 10.30 -4.05
N MET A 43 -4.06 9.46 -5.08
CA MET A 43 -2.85 9.26 -5.88
C MET A 43 -3.13 9.28 -7.38
N GLU A 44 -4.31 9.75 -7.82
CA GLU A 44 -4.69 9.81 -9.24
C GLU A 44 -4.52 8.47 -9.98
N HIS A 45 -4.81 7.36 -9.29
CA HIS A 45 -4.63 5.98 -9.78
C HIS A 45 -3.18 5.54 -10.02
N LYS A 46 -2.20 6.36 -9.65
CA LYS A 46 -0.79 6.03 -9.76
C LYS A 46 -0.34 5.13 -8.63
N PHE A 47 0.67 4.33 -8.92
CA PHE A 47 1.24 3.39 -7.99
C PHE A 47 2.17 4.11 -7.02
N PHE A 48 2.07 3.73 -5.74
CA PHE A 48 2.90 4.25 -4.67
C PHE A 48 3.31 3.12 -3.75
N THR A 49 4.61 2.96 -3.53
CA THR A 49 5.13 2.10 -2.46
C THR A 49 5.36 2.97 -1.23
N SER A 50 4.65 2.66 -0.15
CA SER A 50 4.55 3.55 1.01
C SER A 50 5.87 3.74 1.74
N ARG A 51 6.06 4.95 2.24
CA ARG A 51 7.14 5.29 3.17
C ARG A 51 6.96 4.56 4.51
N ILE A 52 8.07 4.09 5.08
CA ILE A 52 8.16 3.70 6.50
C ILE A 52 8.97 4.78 7.23
N GLU A 53 8.35 5.44 8.21
CA GLU A 53 9.03 6.51 8.97
C GLU A 53 10.27 6.00 9.70
N ALA A 54 11.33 6.81 9.77
CA ALA A 54 12.61 6.41 10.36
C ALA A 54 12.48 5.91 11.81
N PHE A 55 11.57 6.50 12.59
CA PHE A 55 11.26 6.02 13.94
C PHE A 55 10.67 4.60 13.92
N ALA A 56 9.72 4.33 13.02
CA ALA A 56 9.12 3.01 12.88
C ALA A 56 10.14 1.96 12.41
N GLN A 57 11.01 2.33 11.47
CA GLN A 57 12.11 1.45 11.04
C GLN A 57 13.04 1.13 12.21
N GLY A 58 13.45 2.15 12.99
CA GLY A 58 14.31 1.96 14.16
C GLY A 58 13.65 1.08 15.24
N PHE A 59 12.36 1.30 15.49
CA PHE A 59 11.59 0.47 16.42
C PHE A 59 11.53 -0.99 15.96
N LEU A 60 11.14 -1.25 14.71
CA LEU A 60 11.05 -2.61 14.17
C LEU A 60 12.40 -3.32 14.18
N LYS A 61 13.48 -2.66 13.74
CA LYS A 61 14.83 -3.26 13.73
C LYS A 61 15.33 -3.65 15.13
N ASN A 62 14.96 -2.89 16.15
CA ASN A 62 15.48 -3.08 17.50
C ASN A 62 14.60 -3.99 18.37
N GLU A 63 13.29 -3.79 18.32
CA GLU A 63 12.34 -4.45 19.22
C GLU A 63 11.69 -5.69 18.59
N LEU A 64 11.56 -5.72 17.26
CA LEU A 64 10.87 -6.78 16.50
C LEU A 64 11.65 -7.15 15.21
N PRO A 65 12.92 -7.58 15.32
CA PRO A 65 13.77 -7.84 14.16
C PRO A 65 13.23 -8.93 13.22
N GLU A 66 12.47 -9.90 13.74
CA GLU A 66 11.77 -10.92 12.96
C GLU A 66 10.66 -10.34 12.08
N ASP A 67 9.92 -9.36 12.60
CA ASP A 67 8.89 -8.66 11.84
C ASP A 67 9.53 -7.72 10.83
N TRP A 68 10.66 -7.08 11.16
CA TRP A 68 11.43 -6.30 10.19
C TRP A 68 11.88 -7.16 8.99
N ALA A 69 12.45 -8.33 9.28
CA ALA A 69 12.91 -9.24 8.24
C ALA A 69 11.76 -9.73 7.35
N SER A 70 10.66 -10.18 7.96
CA SER A 70 9.54 -10.79 7.23
C SER A 70 8.59 -9.80 6.56
N LEU A 71 8.31 -8.65 7.19
CA LEU A 71 7.32 -7.68 6.68
C LEU A 71 7.94 -6.58 5.82
N VAL A 72 9.24 -6.35 5.92
CA VAL A 72 9.92 -5.26 5.23
C VAL A 72 11.02 -5.75 4.30
N GLN A 73 12.00 -6.52 4.80
CA GLN A 73 13.14 -6.92 3.97
C GLN A 73 12.74 -7.95 2.91
N GLN A 74 12.13 -9.07 3.33
CA GLN A 74 11.77 -10.18 2.45
C GLN A 74 10.88 -9.74 1.26
N PRO A 75 9.83 -8.89 1.44
CA PRO A 75 9.04 -8.41 0.32
C PRO A 75 9.82 -7.58 -0.70
N TRP A 76 10.86 -6.86 -0.30
CA TRP A 76 11.66 -6.03 -1.22
C TRP A 76 12.86 -6.76 -1.81
N GLU A 77 13.55 -7.58 -1.01
CA GLU A 77 14.81 -8.23 -1.37
C GLU A 77 14.60 -9.61 -2.02
N GLU A 78 13.54 -10.35 -1.65
CA GLU A 78 13.34 -11.74 -2.08
C GLU A 78 12.10 -11.93 -2.96
N GLU A 79 10.94 -11.37 -2.57
CA GLU A 79 9.67 -11.65 -3.23
C GLU A 79 9.31 -10.63 -4.32
N GLY A 80 9.64 -9.37 -4.09
CA GLY A 80 9.20 -8.24 -4.88
C GLY A 80 7.80 -7.73 -4.52
N ILE A 81 7.48 -6.54 -5.01
CA ILE A 81 6.20 -5.89 -4.79
C ILE A 81 5.25 -6.19 -5.97
N PRO A 82 4.00 -6.63 -5.72
CA PRO A 82 3.06 -6.92 -6.78
C PRO A 82 2.67 -5.65 -7.55
N TRP A 83 2.46 -5.79 -8.86
CA TRP A 83 1.97 -4.71 -9.71
C TRP A 83 0.54 -4.28 -9.30
N PRO A 84 0.11 -3.04 -9.62
CA PRO A 84 -1.25 -2.60 -9.32
C PRO A 84 -2.34 -3.54 -9.87
N ILE A 85 -2.18 -4.00 -11.12
CA ILE A 85 -3.11 -4.95 -11.75
C ILE A 85 -3.15 -6.30 -11.02
N GLN A 86 -2.01 -6.77 -10.48
CA GLN A 86 -1.96 -7.99 -9.67
C GLN A 86 -2.62 -7.78 -8.31
N THR A 87 -2.36 -6.65 -7.65
CA THR A 87 -2.96 -6.29 -6.35
C THR A 87 -4.48 -6.17 -6.43
N ILE A 88 -4.99 -5.62 -7.53
CA ILE A 88 -6.41 -5.45 -7.77
C ILE A 88 -7.10 -6.80 -7.97
N ASN A 89 -6.49 -7.68 -8.75
CA ASN A 89 -7.04 -9.00 -9.07
C ASN A 89 -6.61 -10.12 -8.11
N CYS A 90 -5.95 -9.75 -7.00
CA CYS A 90 -5.53 -10.68 -5.95
C CYS A 90 -6.73 -11.32 -5.27
N LYS A 91 -6.67 -12.65 -5.10
CA LYS A 91 -7.66 -13.41 -4.34
C LYS A 91 -7.16 -13.66 -2.93
N LEU A 92 -7.94 -13.22 -1.95
CA LEU A 92 -7.66 -13.49 -0.54
C LEU A 92 -8.08 -14.92 -0.18
N PRO A 93 -7.40 -15.57 0.77
CA PRO A 93 -7.81 -16.86 1.28
C PRO A 93 -9.22 -16.77 1.88
N ASN A 94 -10.03 -17.80 1.67
CA ASN A 94 -11.37 -17.85 2.25
C ASN A 94 -11.30 -18.30 3.72
N PHE A 95 -11.18 -17.33 4.63
CA PHE A 95 -11.11 -17.59 6.08
C PHE A 95 -12.36 -18.26 6.67
N ARG A 96 -13.47 -18.38 5.93
CA ARG A 96 -14.66 -19.14 6.35
C ARG A 96 -14.57 -20.63 6.03
N ASN A 97 -13.54 -21.06 5.30
CA ASN A 97 -13.36 -22.46 4.93
C ASN A 97 -12.47 -23.17 5.96
N ASP A 98 -13.06 -24.03 6.79
CA ASP A 98 -12.35 -24.80 7.81
C ASP A 98 -11.23 -25.68 7.25
N LYS A 99 -11.30 -26.07 5.96
CA LYS A 99 -10.24 -26.84 5.30
C LYS A 99 -8.95 -26.03 5.16
N LEU A 100 -9.06 -24.71 5.03
CA LEU A 100 -7.92 -23.80 4.89
C LEU A 100 -7.05 -23.81 6.15
N PHE A 101 -7.67 -23.88 7.33
CA PHE A 101 -6.95 -24.01 8.61
C PHE A 101 -6.20 -25.32 8.76
N ARG A 102 -6.66 -26.39 8.12
CA ARG A 102 -6.00 -27.71 8.16
C ARG A 102 -4.84 -27.81 7.18
N GLY A 103 -4.92 -27.08 6.07
CA GLY A 103 -3.88 -27.03 5.03
C GLY A 103 -2.86 -25.91 5.20
N SER A 104 -3.09 -24.96 6.13
CA SER A 104 -2.28 -23.75 6.29
C SER A 104 -2.18 -22.87 5.04
N GLU A 105 -3.20 -22.92 4.16
CA GLU A 105 -3.24 -22.19 2.89
C GLU A 105 -3.70 -20.73 3.10
N PHE A 106 -2.98 -19.96 3.91
CA PHE A 106 -3.31 -18.58 4.26
C PHE A 106 -2.74 -17.52 3.29
N GLU A 107 -2.26 -17.96 2.12
CA GLU A 107 -1.55 -17.10 1.18
C GLU A 107 -2.48 -16.26 0.31
N TRP A 108 -1.99 -15.08 -0.05
CA TRP A 108 -2.64 -14.19 -1.01
C TRP A 108 -2.29 -14.67 -2.41
N ILE A 109 -3.32 -14.95 -3.22
CA ILE A 109 -3.12 -15.51 -4.56
C ILE A 109 -3.15 -14.36 -5.56
N TYR A 110 -1.98 -13.91 -5.98
CA TYR A 110 -1.82 -12.91 -7.02
C TYR A 110 -1.92 -13.55 -8.42
N PRO A 111 -2.42 -12.82 -9.44
CA PRO A 111 -2.31 -13.25 -10.82
C PRO A 111 -0.84 -13.47 -11.24
N PRO A 112 -0.58 -14.39 -12.18
CA PRO A 112 0.78 -14.72 -12.60
C PRO A 112 1.49 -13.51 -13.22
N GLY A 113 2.82 -13.46 -13.06
CA GLY A 113 3.67 -12.42 -13.60
C GLY A 113 4.80 -12.06 -12.64
N LYS A 114 5.85 -11.39 -13.16
CA LYS A 114 6.99 -10.94 -12.36
C LYS A 114 6.57 -9.83 -11.38
N PHE A 115 7.02 -9.89 -10.14
CA PHE A 115 6.87 -8.78 -9.20
C PHE A 115 7.99 -7.74 -9.37
N ILE A 116 7.76 -6.52 -8.91
CA ILE A 116 8.73 -5.43 -8.98
C ILE A 116 9.80 -5.66 -7.91
N THR A 117 11.05 -5.86 -8.32
CA THR A 117 12.17 -6.04 -7.38
C THR A 117 13.00 -4.76 -7.25
N LEU A 118 13.85 -4.68 -6.22
CA LEU A 118 14.81 -3.58 -6.09
C LEU A 118 15.74 -3.46 -7.31
N GLU A 119 16.09 -4.57 -7.94
CA GLU A 119 16.88 -4.60 -9.17
C GLU A 119 16.18 -3.93 -10.36
N ASP A 120 14.84 -4.05 -10.45
CA ASP A 120 14.05 -3.40 -11.52
C ASP A 120 14.02 -1.88 -11.37
N ILE A 121 14.21 -1.38 -10.16
CA ILE A 121 14.14 0.04 -9.80
C ILE A 121 15.55 0.67 -9.74
N ASP A 122 16.59 -0.16 -9.53
CA ASP A 122 18.00 0.23 -9.40
C ASP A 122 18.24 1.23 -8.25
N ILE A 123 17.73 0.88 -7.07
CA ILE A 123 17.88 1.63 -5.81
C ILE A 123 18.13 0.68 -4.64
N ALA A 124 18.69 1.22 -3.56
CA ALA A 124 18.85 0.49 -2.31
C ALA A 124 17.50 0.36 -1.56
N LEU A 125 17.39 -0.65 -0.69
CA LEU A 125 16.21 -0.86 0.15
C LEU A 125 15.88 0.39 0.97
N GLU A 126 16.88 1.03 1.58
CA GLU A 126 16.69 2.21 2.41
C GLU A 126 16.00 3.36 1.65
N GLU A 127 16.42 3.59 0.40
CA GLU A 127 15.79 4.61 -0.46
C GLU A 127 14.36 4.19 -0.86
N ALA A 128 14.13 2.89 -1.06
CA ALA A 128 12.79 2.40 -1.38
C ALA A 128 11.79 2.62 -0.23
N LEU A 129 12.27 2.52 1.01
CA LEU A 129 11.47 2.75 2.22
C LEU A 129 11.19 4.24 2.50
N ASP A 130 11.84 5.17 1.81
CA ASP A 130 11.46 6.59 1.84
C ASP A 130 10.19 6.88 1.03
N GLY A 131 9.74 5.89 0.24
CA GLY A 131 8.54 5.92 -0.57
C GLY A 131 8.84 6.26 -2.03
N ILE A 132 8.16 5.59 -2.95
CA ILE A 132 8.38 5.76 -4.40
C ILE A 132 7.03 5.91 -5.08
N PHE A 133 6.93 6.94 -5.91
CA PHE A 133 5.75 7.24 -6.70
C PHE A 133 6.01 6.98 -8.17
N TYR A 134 5.15 6.19 -8.82
CA TYR A 134 5.38 5.68 -10.17
C TYR A 134 4.29 6.12 -11.14
N ASP A 135 4.67 6.33 -12.39
CA ASP A 135 3.79 6.41 -13.56
C ASP A 135 3.37 5.01 -14.03
N ILE A 136 2.79 4.25 -13.10
CA ILE A 136 2.24 2.91 -13.29
C ILE A 136 0.84 2.91 -12.67
N ASP A 137 -0.14 2.28 -13.32
CA ASP A 137 -1.52 2.24 -12.86
C ASP A 137 -2.13 0.83 -12.97
N GLN A 138 -3.44 0.71 -12.69
CA GLN A 138 -4.16 -0.56 -12.77
C GLN A 138 -4.27 -1.19 -14.17
N PHE A 139 -3.97 -0.43 -15.23
CA PHE A 139 -4.05 -0.90 -16.62
C PHE A 139 -2.67 -1.28 -17.17
N THR A 140 -1.60 -0.93 -16.46
CA THR A 140 -0.25 -1.29 -16.85
C THR A 140 -0.06 -2.79 -16.68
N GLU A 141 0.24 -3.47 -17.79
CA GLU A 141 0.47 -4.91 -17.80
C GLU A 141 1.78 -5.26 -17.08
N VAL A 142 1.83 -6.45 -16.49
CA VAL A 142 3.02 -6.91 -15.75
C VAL A 142 4.23 -6.98 -16.68
N GLY A 143 5.27 -6.22 -16.37
CA GLY A 143 6.52 -6.20 -17.14
C GLY A 143 6.42 -5.49 -18.51
N SER A 144 5.32 -4.79 -18.82
CA SER A 144 5.20 -4.06 -20.08
C SER A 144 6.02 -2.77 -20.14
N VAL A 145 6.55 -2.32 -19.00
CA VAL A 145 7.36 -1.10 -18.87
C VAL A 145 8.61 -1.38 -18.05
N ASN A 146 9.68 -0.64 -18.34
CA ASN A 146 10.83 -0.55 -17.44
C ASN A 146 10.43 0.26 -16.21
N VAL A 147 10.46 -0.35 -15.02
CA VAL A 147 9.94 0.26 -13.79
C VAL A 147 10.76 1.49 -13.41
N LYS A 148 12.09 1.42 -13.54
CA LYS A 148 13.00 2.54 -13.26
C LYS A 148 12.63 3.81 -14.03
N ASP A 149 12.27 3.68 -15.30
CA ASP A 149 11.91 4.80 -16.18
C ASP A 149 10.52 5.38 -15.88
N ARG A 150 9.75 4.72 -15.01
CA ARG A 150 8.43 5.15 -14.57
C ARG A 150 8.42 5.75 -13.17
N ILE A 151 9.56 5.93 -12.52
CA ILE A 151 9.61 6.62 -11.24
C ILE A 151 9.37 8.11 -11.46
N ILE A 152 8.28 8.65 -10.93
CA ILE A 152 7.98 10.09 -10.93
C ILE A 152 8.80 10.79 -9.83
N SER A 153 8.81 10.21 -8.63
CA SER A 153 9.52 10.78 -7.49
C SER A 153 9.82 9.74 -6.42
N THR A 154 10.85 10.03 -5.60
CA THR A 154 11.13 9.33 -4.35
C THR A 154 10.92 10.28 -3.16
N GLY A 155 10.72 9.73 -1.96
CA GLY A 155 10.43 10.50 -0.75
C GLY A 155 8.96 10.94 -0.64
N VAL A 156 8.61 11.55 0.50
CA VAL A 156 7.25 12.03 0.77
C VAL A 156 7.28 13.43 1.38
N GLY A 157 6.35 14.28 0.93
CA GLY A 157 6.16 15.63 1.48
C GLY A 157 7.35 16.54 1.20
N ARG A 158 7.99 17.05 2.25
CA ARG A 158 9.14 17.97 2.13
C ARG A 158 10.42 17.31 1.61
N GLU A 159 10.46 15.98 1.64
CA GLU A 159 11.62 15.18 1.23
C GLU A 159 11.43 14.60 -0.18
N THR A 160 10.39 15.05 -0.89
CA THR A 160 10.10 14.58 -2.26
C THR A 160 11.18 15.05 -3.22
N ILE A 161 11.77 14.12 -3.97
CA ILE A 161 12.73 14.36 -5.04
C ILE A 161 12.12 13.86 -6.34
N PHE A 162 11.85 14.77 -7.28
CA PHE A 162 11.33 14.42 -8.60
C PHE A 162 12.45 13.90 -9.51
N ARG A 163 12.19 12.79 -10.21
CA ARG A 163 13.08 12.24 -11.23
C ARG A 163 12.54 12.65 -12.60
N GLN A 164 13.38 13.28 -13.43
CA GLN A 164 13.08 13.68 -14.81
C GLN A 164 13.64 12.68 -15.80
#